data_AF-A0A3B8ZQU2-F1
#
_entry.id   AF-A0A3B8ZQU2-F1
#
_cell.length_a   1.000
_cell.length_b   1.000
_cell.length_c   1.000
_cell.angle_alpha   90.00
_cell.angle_beta   90.00
_cell.angle_gamma   90.00
#
_symmetry.space_group_name_H-M   'P 1'
#
loop_
_entity.id
_entity.type
_entity.pdbx_description
1 polymer ?
#
loop_
_entity_poly.entity_id
_entity_poly.type
_entity_poly.pdbx_seq_one_letter_code
_entity_poly.pdbx_strand_id
1 'polypeptide(L)'
;VTFSSRADQTTGSTADVRAGEQITVRNLLFGLLLPSGNDAAIALAEHCGAVLVQSTSNSVDGYEAFIDKMNATASQLSMQQSKFANPHGLTDPEHKMSAGDLVKLSWEALKHPLMREIVSTRIYGCTVSSVSGYTRNLKWENTNKLLDTQGYLGVKTGTTSAAGACLVSLAERDGQSRICVVLGSGNSAARYADTRNLIRWSWSHSEGNSEVPSSNGLPLGQ
;
A
#
# COMPACT_ATOMS: atom_id res chain seq x y z
N VAL A 1 7.03 -15.52 -10.96
CA VAL A 1 5.57 -15.47 -11.18
C VAL A 1 5.32 -15.60 -12.66
N THR A 2 4.52 -16.59 -13.09
CA THR A 2 4.04 -16.71 -14.47
C THR A 2 2.62 -16.17 -14.51
N PHE A 3 2.34 -15.19 -15.37
CA PHE A 3 1.02 -14.57 -15.45
C PHE A 3 -0.02 -15.53 -16.05
N SER A 4 -1.14 -15.68 -15.36
CA SER A 4 -2.31 -16.42 -15.83
C SER A 4 -3.17 -15.54 -16.76
N SER A 5 -4.06 -16.18 -17.52
CA SER A 5 -5.08 -15.44 -18.28
C SER A 5 -6.03 -14.66 -17.37
N ARG A 6 -6.28 -15.15 -16.15
CA ARG A 6 -7.12 -14.46 -15.16
C ARG A 6 -6.48 -13.12 -14.74
N ALA A 7 -5.18 -13.13 -14.44
CA ALA A 7 -4.44 -11.93 -14.11
C ALA A 7 -4.47 -10.92 -15.27
N ASP A 8 -4.09 -11.35 -16.48
CA ASP A 8 -4.01 -10.51 -17.68
C ASP A 8 -5.37 -9.87 -18.06
N GLN A 9 -6.47 -10.60 -17.88
CA GLN A 9 -7.83 -10.13 -18.21
C GLN A 9 -8.46 -9.27 -17.10
N THR A 10 -7.76 -9.01 -16.00
CA THR A 10 -8.29 -8.21 -14.89
C THR A 10 -8.45 -6.76 -15.29
N THR A 11 -9.63 -6.20 -15.06
CA THR A 11 -9.97 -4.82 -15.47
C THR A 11 -9.39 -3.76 -14.52
N GLY A 12 -9.33 -2.52 -14.99
CA GLY A 12 -8.88 -1.37 -14.22
C GLY A 12 -7.43 -0.99 -14.50
N SER A 13 -6.71 -0.55 -13.47
CA SER A 13 -5.29 -0.20 -13.61
C SER A 13 -4.46 -1.48 -13.79
N THR A 14 -3.37 -1.40 -14.55
CA THR A 14 -2.60 -2.56 -15.01
C THR A 14 -1.10 -2.31 -14.88
N ALA A 15 -0.34 -3.36 -14.58
CA ALA A 15 1.11 -3.42 -14.71
C ALA A 15 1.55 -3.78 -16.15
N ASP A 16 0.61 -4.02 -17.05
CA ASP A 16 0.80 -4.45 -18.44
C ASP A 16 1.73 -5.66 -18.50
N VAL A 17 1.49 -6.69 -17.68
CA VAL A 17 2.17 -7.99 -17.80
C VAL A 17 1.17 -8.99 -18.36
N ARG A 18 1.55 -9.69 -19.43
CA ARG A 18 0.65 -10.52 -20.24
C ARG A 18 0.66 -11.97 -19.81
N ALA A 19 -0.40 -12.69 -20.12
CA ALA A 19 -0.48 -14.13 -19.89
C ALA A 19 0.71 -14.87 -20.52
N GLY A 20 1.33 -15.77 -19.75
CA GLY A 20 2.55 -16.48 -20.16
C GLY A 20 3.85 -15.68 -20.03
N GLU A 21 3.82 -14.40 -19.65
CA GLU A 21 5.02 -13.68 -19.24
C GLU A 21 5.43 -14.04 -17.80
N GLN A 22 6.73 -14.02 -17.57
CA GLN A 22 7.37 -14.32 -16.31
C GLN A 22 8.06 -13.08 -15.76
N ILE A 23 7.84 -12.86 -14.46
CA ILE A 23 8.39 -11.73 -13.72
C ILE A 23 8.72 -12.16 -12.29
N THR A 24 9.76 -11.57 -11.71
CA THR A 24 10.13 -11.82 -10.31
C THR A 24 9.10 -11.21 -9.36
N VAL A 25 8.91 -11.79 -8.17
CA VAL A 25 8.03 -11.22 -7.14
C VAL A 25 8.43 -9.77 -6.82
N ARG A 26 9.74 -9.51 -6.68
CA ARG A 26 10.26 -8.17 -6.42
C ARG A 26 9.81 -7.16 -7.47
N ASN A 27 10.02 -7.44 -8.75
CA ASN A 27 9.61 -6.53 -9.83
C ASN A 27 8.08 -6.36 -9.86
N LEU A 28 7.36 -7.44 -9.62
CA LEU A 28 5.90 -7.41 -9.64
C LEU A 28 5.31 -6.58 -8.50
N LEU A 29 5.97 -6.49 -7.34
CA LEU A 29 5.57 -5.57 -6.27
C LEU A 29 5.67 -4.10 -6.70
N PHE A 30 6.62 -3.73 -7.56
CA PHE A 30 6.63 -2.39 -8.18
C PHE A 30 5.44 -2.20 -9.13
N GLY A 31 5.14 -3.20 -9.97
CA GLY A 31 3.96 -3.20 -10.84
C GLY A 31 2.63 -3.14 -10.09
N LEU A 32 2.58 -3.69 -8.87
CA LEU A 32 1.43 -3.55 -7.97
C LEU A 32 1.33 -2.13 -7.40
N LEU A 33 2.43 -1.58 -6.88
CA LEU A 33 2.36 -0.40 -6.01
C LEU A 33 2.50 0.93 -6.74
N LEU A 34 3.24 0.99 -7.86
CA LEU A 34 3.43 2.23 -8.61
C LEU A 34 2.19 2.57 -9.46
N PRO A 35 1.83 1.76 -10.47
CA PRO A 35 0.71 2.06 -11.36
C PRO A 35 -0.63 1.54 -10.80
N SER A 36 -0.63 0.87 -9.64
CA SER A 36 -1.82 0.20 -9.08
C SER A 36 -2.29 -1.01 -9.89
N GLY A 37 -1.38 -1.83 -10.44
CA GLY A 37 -1.74 -2.95 -11.30
C GLY A 37 -2.64 -3.98 -10.61
N ASN A 38 -3.89 -4.10 -11.07
CA ASN A 38 -4.84 -5.08 -10.58
C ASN A 38 -4.46 -6.50 -11.05
N ASP A 39 -4.00 -6.61 -12.29
CA ASP A 39 -3.38 -7.79 -12.88
C ASP A 39 -2.20 -8.31 -12.02
N ALA A 40 -1.33 -7.40 -11.56
CA ALA A 40 -0.24 -7.73 -10.63
C ALA A 40 -0.76 -8.24 -9.29
N ALA A 41 -1.84 -7.65 -8.76
CA ALA A 41 -2.46 -8.11 -7.52
C ALA A 41 -3.01 -9.53 -7.65
N ILE A 42 -3.71 -9.85 -8.74
CA ILE A 42 -4.20 -11.20 -9.02
C ILE A 42 -3.04 -12.18 -9.17
N ALA A 43 -2.04 -11.87 -9.98
CA ALA A 43 -0.90 -12.75 -10.20
C ALA A 43 -0.10 -13.03 -8.91
N LEU A 44 0.06 -12.02 -8.04
CA LEU A 44 0.68 -12.21 -6.72
C LEU A 44 -0.20 -13.06 -5.81
N ALA A 45 -1.52 -12.85 -5.81
CA ALA A 45 -2.45 -13.64 -5.00
C ALA A 45 -2.44 -15.12 -5.42
N GLU A 46 -2.52 -15.41 -6.71
CA GLU A 46 -2.42 -16.78 -7.24
C GLU A 46 -1.07 -17.43 -6.88
N HIS A 47 0.03 -16.71 -7.09
CA HIS A 47 1.38 -17.25 -6.86
C HIS A 47 1.67 -17.50 -5.37
N CYS A 48 1.45 -16.51 -4.52
CA CYS A 48 1.69 -16.63 -3.08
C CYS A 48 0.66 -17.56 -2.44
N GLY A 49 -0.58 -17.52 -2.90
CA GLY A 49 -1.65 -18.41 -2.50
C GLY A 49 -1.35 -19.88 -2.76
N ALA A 50 -0.81 -20.21 -3.93
CA ALA A 50 -0.38 -21.58 -4.23
C ALA A 50 0.71 -22.08 -3.27
N VAL A 51 1.64 -21.21 -2.85
CA VAL A 51 2.67 -21.53 -1.84
C VAL A 51 2.03 -21.78 -0.47
N LEU A 52 1.02 -20.98 -0.09
CA LEU A 52 0.27 -21.18 1.15
C LEU A 52 -0.51 -22.50 1.14
N VAL A 53 -1.20 -22.82 0.03
CA VAL A 53 -1.98 -24.05 -0.10
C VAL A 53 -1.08 -25.28 -0.06
N GLN A 54 0.09 -25.27 -0.70
CA GLN A 54 1.05 -26.40 -0.62
C GLN A 54 1.49 -26.74 0.81
N SER A 55 1.34 -25.81 1.76
CA SER A 55 1.59 -26.05 3.19
C SER A 55 0.40 -26.69 3.93
N THR A 56 -0.74 -26.90 3.27
CA THR A 56 -2.00 -27.41 3.84
C THR A 56 -2.62 -28.50 2.96
N SER A 57 -3.19 -29.55 3.54
CA SER A 57 -3.68 -30.73 2.79
C SER A 57 -5.02 -30.54 2.04
N ASN A 58 -5.47 -29.30 1.82
CA ASN A 58 -6.78 -29.02 1.23
C ASN A 58 -6.66 -28.42 -0.18
N SER A 59 -7.52 -28.90 -1.09
CA SER A 59 -7.67 -28.43 -2.48
C SER A 59 -8.38 -27.08 -2.57
N VAL A 60 -7.78 -26.03 -2.01
CA VAL A 60 -8.26 -24.64 -2.10
C VAL A 60 -7.58 -23.95 -3.29
N ASP A 61 -8.31 -23.13 -4.05
CA ASP A 61 -7.72 -22.24 -5.06
C ASP A 61 -6.73 -21.29 -4.37
N GLY A 62 -5.51 -21.16 -4.89
CA GLY A 62 -4.48 -20.28 -4.33
C GLY A 62 -4.99 -18.84 -4.18
N TYR A 63 -5.79 -18.35 -5.12
CA TYR A 63 -6.39 -17.02 -5.03
C TYR A 63 -7.23 -16.82 -3.76
N GLU A 64 -8.12 -17.76 -3.45
CA GLU A 64 -8.98 -17.71 -2.25
C GLU A 64 -8.15 -17.85 -0.97
N ALA A 65 -7.18 -18.77 -0.97
CA ALA A 65 -6.26 -18.93 0.16
C ALA A 65 -5.46 -17.66 0.47
N PHE A 66 -5.14 -16.86 -0.56
CA PHE A 66 -4.51 -15.57 -0.37
C PHE A 66 -5.45 -14.54 0.28
N ILE A 67 -6.72 -14.47 -0.14
CA ILE A 67 -7.73 -13.59 0.49
C ILE A 67 -7.96 -13.98 1.96
N ASP A 68 -8.03 -15.27 2.25
CA ASP A 68 -8.10 -15.76 3.64
C ASP A 68 -6.88 -15.31 4.44
N LYS A 69 -5.67 -15.39 3.85
CA LYS A 69 -4.45 -14.90 4.48
C LYS A 69 -4.45 -13.38 4.67
N MET A 70 -5.00 -12.61 3.74
CA MET A 70 -5.17 -11.15 3.89
C MET A 70 -6.05 -10.83 5.11
N ASN A 71 -7.20 -11.50 5.26
CA ASN A 71 -8.10 -11.30 6.39
C ASN A 71 -7.53 -11.83 7.71
N ALA A 72 -6.81 -12.95 7.70
CA ALA A 72 -6.08 -13.44 8.87
C ALA A 72 -5.01 -12.44 9.32
N THR A 73 -4.29 -11.83 8.37
CA THR A 73 -3.31 -10.77 8.66
C THR A 73 -4.01 -9.52 9.21
N ALA A 74 -5.16 -9.14 8.65
CA ALA A 74 -5.96 -8.03 9.16
C ALA A 74 -6.36 -8.26 10.64
N SER A 75 -6.80 -9.46 10.97
CA SER A 75 -7.11 -9.86 12.35
C SER A 75 -5.89 -9.78 13.28
N GLN A 76 -4.73 -10.28 12.83
CA GLN A 76 -3.46 -10.18 13.58
C GLN A 76 -3.04 -8.74 13.86
N LEU A 77 -3.33 -7.82 12.93
CA LEU A 77 -3.08 -6.38 13.09
C LEU A 77 -4.22 -5.65 13.80
N SER A 78 -5.22 -6.37 14.34
CA SER A 78 -6.40 -5.80 14.99
C SER A 78 -7.15 -4.81 14.11
N MET A 79 -7.26 -5.10 12.82
CA MET A 79 -8.00 -4.32 11.83
C MET A 79 -9.50 -4.67 11.84
N GLN A 80 -10.16 -4.39 12.96
CA GLN A 80 -11.53 -4.89 13.24
C GLN A 80 -12.64 -4.22 12.41
N GLN A 81 -12.34 -3.11 11.73
CA GLN A 81 -13.29 -2.38 10.90
C GLN A 81 -12.99 -2.56 9.41
N SER A 82 -12.21 -3.58 9.06
CA SER A 82 -11.77 -3.85 7.69
C SER A 82 -11.95 -5.32 7.31
N LYS A 83 -12.32 -5.57 6.06
CA LYS A 83 -12.44 -6.90 5.44
C LYS A 83 -12.04 -6.80 3.98
N PHE A 84 -11.14 -7.69 3.55
CA PHE A 84 -10.71 -7.80 2.16
C PHE A 84 -11.58 -8.83 1.43
N ALA A 85 -12.17 -8.45 0.30
CA ALA A 85 -12.90 -9.38 -0.59
C ALA A 85 -12.10 -9.75 -1.85
N ASN A 86 -11.04 -9.01 -2.16
CA ASN A 86 -10.18 -9.20 -3.32
C ASN A 86 -8.83 -8.50 -3.07
N PRO A 87 -7.76 -8.84 -3.81
CA PRO A 87 -6.42 -8.33 -3.55
C PRO A 87 -6.14 -6.93 -4.16
N HIS A 88 -7.03 -6.41 -5.02
CA HIS A 88 -6.81 -5.16 -5.75
C HIS A 88 -7.67 -3.98 -5.29
N GLY A 89 -8.74 -4.21 -4.53
CA GLY A 89 -9.63 -3.16 -4.03
C GLY A 89 -10.66 -2.67 -5.06
N LEU A 90 -10.97 -3.47 -6.09
CA LEU A 90 -12.15 -3.16 -6.92
C LEU A 90 -13.41 -3.32 -6.07
N THR A 91 -14.45 -2.57 -6.43
CA THR A 91 -15.70 -2.52 -5.67
C THR A 91 -16.30 -3.90 -5.49
N ASP A 92 -16.50 -4.27 -4.24
CA ASP A 92 -17.16 -5.50 -3.81
C ASP A 92 -17.93 -5.18 -2.51
N PRO A 93 -19.21 -5.62 -2.36
CA PRO A 93 -20.02 -5.34 -1.18
C PRO A 93 -19.40 -5.81 0.16
N GLU A 94 -18.58 -6.86 0.11
CA GLU A 94 -17.91 -7.42 1.29
C GLU A 94 -16.58 -6.72 1.60
N HIS A 95 -16.07 -5.90 0.67
CA HIS A 95 -14.83 -5.16 0.86
C HIS A 95 -15.08 -3.90 1.68
N LYS A 96 -14.48 -3.82 2.87
CA LYS A 96 -14.66 -2.71 3.82
C LYS A 96 -13.32 -2.27 4.36
N MET A 97 -13.06 -0.98 4.44
CA MET A 97 -11.81 -0.44 4.97
C MET A 97 -12.09 0.75 5.88
N SER A 98 -11.29 0.90 6.94
CA SER A 98 -11.31 2.08 7.80
C SER A 98 -9.99 2.84 7.76
N ALA A 99 -10.04 4.15 7.98
CA ALA A 99 -8.82 4.96 7.99
C ALA A 99 -7.84 4.51 9.10
N GLY A 100 -8.35 4.22 10.29
CA GLY A 100 -7.54 3.77 11.43
C GLY A 100 -6.85 2.43 11.19
N ASP A 101 -7.53 1.48 10.53
CA ASP A 101 -6.92 0.18 10.21
C ASP A 101 -5.88 0.28 9.09
N LEU A 102 -6.10 1.16 8.11
CA LEU A 102 -5.11 1.43 7.07
C LEU A 102 -3.84 2.09 7.64
N VAL A 103 -3.96 2.90 8.72
CA VAL A 103 -2.77 3.37 9.46
C VAL A 103 -1.98 2.20 10.04
N LYS A 104 -2.65 1.25 10.70
CA LYS A 104 -2.00 0.05 11.29
C LYS A 104 -1.31 -0.79 10.22
N LEU A 105 -2.01 -1.08 9.12
CA LEU A 105 -1.46 -1.84 8.00
C LEU A 105 -0.23 -1.14 7.39
N SER A 106 -0.32 0.17 7.16
CA SER A 106 0.77 0.94 6.58
C SER A 106 1.96 1.01 7.52
N TRP A 107 1.72 1.21 8.81
CA TRP A 107 2.77 1.18 9.83
C TRP A 107 3.52 -0.16 9.83
N GLU A 108 2.79 -1.28 9.81
CA GLU A 108 3.42 -2.61 9.76
C GLU A 108 4.21 -2.82 8.47
N ALA A 109 3.61 -2.53 7.32
CA ALA A 109 4.25 -2.72 6.02
C ALA A 109 5.55 -1.89 5.90
N LEU A 110 5.54 -0.65 6.40
CA LEU A 110 6.68 0.27 6.32
C LEU A 110 7.87 -0.13 7.22
N LYS A 111 7.70 -1.06 8.16
CA LYS A 111 8.85 -1.65 8.87
C LYS A 111 9.80 -2.34 7.91
N HIS A 112 9.26 -2.96 6.85
CA HIS A 112 10.04 -3.69 5.85
C HIS A 112 10.79 -2.72 4.91
N PRO A 113 12.14 -2.77 4.81
CA PRO A 113 12.91 -1.84 3.98
C PRO A 113 12.52 -1.83 2.50
N LEU A 114 12.25 -3.01 1.92
CA LEU A 114 11.78 -3.12 0.53
C LEU A 114 10.45 -2.38 0.31
N MET A 115 9.53 -2.36 1.28
CA MET A 115 8.27 -1.63 1.12
C MET A 115 8.51 -0.13 1.08
N ARG A 116 9.40 0.39 1.94
CA ARG A 116 9.83 1.80 1.91
C ARG A 116 10.47 2.16 0.57
N GLU A 117 11.34 1.30 0.05
CA GLU A 117 11.95 1.48 -1.27
C GLU A 117 10.88 1.58 -2.37
N ILE A 118 9.99 0.59 -2.46
CA ILE A 118 9.00 0.53 -3.53
C ILE A 118 8.07 1.74 -3.49
N VAL A 119 7.47 2.04 -2.33
CA VAL A 119 6.44 3.08 -2.27
C VAL A 119 6.98 4.49 -2.45
N SER A 120 8.28 4.71 -2.19
CA SER A 120 8.97 5.98 -2.44
C SER A 120 9.55 6.10 -3.85
N THR A 121 9.55 5.02 -4.64
CA THR A 121 10.06 5.03 -6.01
C THR A 121 9.08 5.72 -6.95
N ARG A 122 9.56 6.74 -7.68
CA ARG A 122 8.75 7.49 -8.67
C ARG A 122 8.58 6.75 -9.99
N ILE A 123 9.65 6.13 -10.49
CA ILE A 123 9.69 5.43 -11.76
C ILE A 123 10.49 4.14 -11.58
N TYR A 124 9.97 3.03 -12.09
CA TYR A 124 10.67 1.75 -12.09
C TYR A 124 10.60 1.10 -13.47
N GLY A 125 11.73 0.56 -13.93
CA GLY A 125 11.81 -0.20 -15.17
C GLY A 125 12.32 -1.61 -14.91
N CYS A 126 11.77 -2.59 -15.62
CA CYS A 126 12.25 -3.97 -15.57
C CYS A 126 12.02 -4.70 -16.89
N THR A 127 12.57 -5.90 -17.01
CA THR A 127 12.36 -6.78 -18.17
C THR A 127 11.54 -7.98 -17.75
N VAL A 128 10.58 -8.37 -18.60
CA VAL A 128 9.82 -9.61 -18.50
C VAL A 128 10.22 -10.56 -19.62
N SER A 129 10.09 -11.86 -19.37
CA SER A 129 10.38 -12.92 -20.34
C SER A 129 9.13 -13.76 -20.58
N SER A 130 8.78 -14.05 -21.83
CA SER A 130 7.68 -14.95 -22.16
C SER A 130 8.12 -16.39 -22.21
N VAL A 131 7.21 -17.30 -21.88
CA VAL A 131 7.38 -18.75 -22.12
C VAL A 131 7.63 -19.09 -23.59
N SER A 132 7.26 -18.22 -24.53
CA SER A 132 7.56 -18.38 -25.97
C SER A 132 8.94 -17.85 -26.39
N GLY A 133 9.74 -17.33 -25.45
CA GLY A 133 11.15 -17.00 -25.67
C GLY A 133 11.46 -15.53 -25.98
N TYR A 134 10.46 -14.64 -26.07
CA TYR A 134 10.72 -13.21 -26.21
C TYR A 134 10.93 -12.52 -24.85
N THR A 135 11.58 -11.37 -24.87
CA THR A 135 11.67 -10.46 -23.72
C THR A 135 11.19 -9.07 -24.11
N ARG A 136 10.66 -8.30 -23.15
CA ARG A 136 10.35 -6.89 -23.33
C ARG A 136 10.51 -6.09 -22.05
N ASN A 137 10.65 -4.79 -22.21
CA ASN A 137 10.78 -3.87 -21.09
C ASN A 137 9.42 -3.32 -20.67
N LEU A 138 9.26 -3.18 -19.36
CA LEU A 138 8.17 -2.49 -18.70
C LEU A 138 8.72 -1.26 -18.00
N LYS A 139 7.89 -0.22 -17.93
CA LYS A 139 8.15 0.99 -17.17
C LYS A 139 6.87 1.39 -16.46
N TRP A 140 6.96 1.60 -15.15
CA TRP A 140 5.85 2.08 -14.35
C TRP A 140 6.19 3.41 -13.69
N GLU A 141 5.16 4.23 -13.55
CA GLU A 141 5.23 5.51 -12.87
C GLU A 141 4.30 5.47 -11.66
N ASN A 142 4.76 6.06 -10.56
CA ASN A 142 4.01 6.07 -9.33
C ASN A 142 2.81 7.01 -9.45
N THR A 143 1.63 6.49 -9.15
CA THR A 143 0.39 7.27 -9.13
C THR A 143 0.36 8.35 -8.05
N ASN A 144 1.19 8.25 -7.01
CA ASN A 144 1.24 9.22 -5.91
C ASN A 144 2.05 10.48 -6.28
N LYS A 145 1.33 11.53 -6.67
CA LYS A 145 1.91 12.83 -7.05
C LYS A 145 2.56 13.60 -5.90
N LEU A 146 2.34 13.19 -4.64
CA LEU A 146 3.03 13.83 -3.51
C LEU A 146 4.52 13.50 -3.49
N LEU A 147 4.98 12.44 -4.18
CA LEU A 147 6.40 12.13 -4.27
C LEU A 147 7.22 13.26 -4.93
N ASP A 148 6.61 14.17 -5.68
CA ASP A 148 7.29 15.35 -6.23
C ASP A 148 7.45 16.48 -5.20
N THR A 149 6.84 16.34 -4.03
CA THR A 149 6.94 17.28 -2.92
C THR A 149 7.93 16.77 -1.87
N GLN A 150 8.88 17.62 -1.48
CA GLN A 150 9.85 17.28 -0.44
C GLN A 150 9.16 16.87 0.86
N GLY A 151 9.72 15.85 1.53
CA GLY A 151 9.20 15.32 2.79
C GLY A 151 8.12 14.27 2.64
N TYR A 152 7.63 13.97 1.43
CA TYR A 152 6.72 12.85 1.18
C TYR A 152 7.46 11.61 0.70
N LEU A 153 7.14 10.47 1.30
CA LEU A 153 7.82 9.19 1.09
C LEU A 153 6.89 8.12 0.50
N GLY A 154 5.73 8.53 -0.03
CA GLY A 154 4.86 7.65 -0.82
C GLY A 154 3.74 7.00 -0.01
N VAL A 155 3.64 5.68 -0.09
CA VAL A 155 2.55 4.76 0.28
C VAL A 155 1.62 4.41 -0.89
N LYS A 156 0.37 4.90 -0.98
CA LYS A 156 -0.52 4.40 -2.04
C LYS A 156 -1.78 5.23 -2.29
N THR A 157 -2.12 5.45 -3.57
CA THR A 157 -3.40 6.00 -4.02
C THR A 157 -4.46 4.91 -4.21
N GLY A 158 -5.75 5.25 -4.16
CA GLY A 158 -6.83 4.35 -4.57
C GLY A 158 -8.00 5.13 -5.14
N THR A 159 -8.72 4.60 -6.13
CA THR A 159 -9.93 5.24 -6.67
C THR A 159 -10.87 4.20 -7.27
N THR A 160 -12.12 4.21 -6.80
CA THR A 160 -13.26 3.55 -7.46
C THR A 160 -14.46 4.47 -7.39
N SER A 161 -15.50 4.23 -8.20
CA SER A 161 -16.72 5.03 -8.15
C SER A 161 -17.40 4.97 -6.77
N ALA A 162 -17.31 3.83 -6.07
CA ALA A 162 -17.88 3.66 -4.75
C ALA A 162 -17.01 4.23 -3.61
N ALA A 163 -15.68 4.15 -3.73
CA ALA A 163 -14.76 4.57 -2.67
C ALA A 163 -14.35 6.05 -2.75
N GLY A 164 -14.59 6.72 -3.89
CA GLY A 164 -14.04 8.05 -4.17
C GLY A 164 -12.52 8.03 -4.31
N ALA A 165 -11.88 9.20 -4.18
CA ALA A 165 -10.42 9.31 -4.25
C ALA A 165 -9.80 9.13 -2.86
N CYS A 166 -9.05 8.05 -2.67
CA CYS A 166 -8.35 7.71 -1.44
C CYS A 166 -6.84 7.91 -1.57
N LEU A 167 -6.17 8.14 -0.44
CA LEU A 167 -4.72 8.24 -0.33
C LEU A 167 -4.26 7.82 1.06
N VAL A 168 -3.28 6.93 1.12
CA VAL A 168 -2.40 6.80 2.29
C VAL A 168 -1.08 7.45 1.94
N SER A 169 -0.52 8.23 2.87
CA SER A 169 0.76 8.92 2.70
C SER A 169 1.66 8.79 3.91
N LEU A 170 2.95 8.58 3.66
CA LEU A 170 4.01 8.77 4.65
C LEU A 170 4.67 10.12 4.39
N ALA A 171 4.79 10.94 5.43
CA ALA A 171 5.56 12.17 5.39
C ALA A 171 6.57 12.20 6.54
N GLU A 172 7.72 12.82 6.29
CA GLU A 172 8.81 13.00 7.23
C GLU A 172 9.24 14.47 7.29
N ARG A 173 9.44 14.96 8.52
CA ARG A 173 10.00 16.28 8.80
C ARG A 173 10.77 16.22 10.11
N ASP A 174 12.00 16.75 10.13
CA ASP A 174 12.85 16.84 11.33
C ASP A 174 13.02 15.51 12.08
N GLY A 175 13.22 14.41 11.34
CA GLY A 175 13.38 13.07 11.90
C GLY A 175 12.09 12.44 12.45
N GLN A 176 10.94 13.11 12.31
CA GLN A 176 9.64 12.57 12.69
C GLN A 176 8.84 12.14 11.47
N SER A 177 8.21 10.96 11.55
CA SER A 177 7.31 10.45 10.53
C SER A 177 5.83 10.61 10.92
N ARG A 178 4.95 10.81 9.92
CA ARG A 178 3.50 10.78 10.06
C ARG A 178 2.88 9.98 8.91
N ILE A 179 1.97 9.08 9.27
CA ILE A 179 1.10 8.40 8.30
C ILE A 179 -0.24 9.13 8.29
N CYS A 180 -0.68 9.54 7.11
CA CYS A 180 -1.98 10.18 6.90
C CYS A 180 -2.83 9.31 5.98
N VAL A 181 -4.09 9.11 6.34
CA VAL A 181 -5.07 8.38 5.53
C VAL A 181 -6.24 9.30 5.23
N VAL A 182 -6.55 9.47 3.95
CA VAL A 182 -7.72 10.18 3.44
C VAL A 182 -8.54 9.20 2.62
N LEU A 183 -9.83 9.08 2.93
CA LEU A 183 -10.78 8.21 2.23
C LEU A 183 -11.94 9.05 1.70
N GLY A 184 -12.45 8.72 0.52
CA GLY A 184 -13.69 9.31 0.00
C GLY A 184 -13.61 10.76 -0.45
N SER A 185 -12.42 11.31 -0.76
CA SER A 185 -12.37 12.67 -1.33
C SER A 185 -13.10 12.71 -2.67
N GLY A 186 -13.82 13.80 -2.94
CA GLY A 186 -14.68 13.93 -4.12
C GLY A 186 -13.95 13.88 -5.47
N ASN A 187 -12.64 14.10 -5.50
CA ASN A 187 -11.80 13.95 -6.70
C ASN A 187 -10.31 13.80 -6.35
N SER A 188 -9.48 13.54 -7.37
CA SER A 188 -8.05 13.33 -7.19
C SER A 188 -7.31 14.58 -6.68
N ALA A 189 -7.73 15.81 -7.01
CA ALA A 189 -7.05 17.00 -6.53
C ALA A 189 -7.32 17.21 -5.03
N ALA A 190 -8.57 16.95 -4.62
CA ALA A 190 -9.03 17.05 -3.23
C ALA A 190 -8.22 16.12 -2.30
N ARG A 191 -8.05 14.83 -2.62
CA ARG A 191 -7.26 13.92 -1.76
C ARG A 191 -5.85 14.43 -1.44
N TYR A 192 -5.21 15.09 -2.40
CA TYR A 192 -3.86 15.64 -2.23
C TYR A 192 -3.89 16.92 -1.41
N ALA A 193 -4.88 17.79 -1.60
CA ALA A 193 -5.07 18.98 -0.79
C ALA A 193 -5.37 18.61 0.68
N ASP A 194 -6.32 17.70 0.90
CA ASP A 194 -6.72 17.20 2.22
C ASP A 194 -5.51 16.59 2.95
N THR A 195 -4.75 15.73 2.27
CA THR A 195 -3.55 15.09 2.84
C THR A 195 -2.49 16.12 3.25
N ARG A 196 -2.22 17.13 2.41
CA ARG A 196 -1.28 18.21 2.77
C ARG A 196 -1.76 19.02 3.96
N ASN A 197 -3.05 19.35 4.01
CA ASN A 197 -3.63 20.13 5.10
C ASN A 197 -3.59 19.36 6.42
N LEU A 198 -3.97 18.08 6.43
CA LEU A 198 -3.94 17.23 7.63
C LEU A 198 -2.52 17.03 8.15
N ILE A 199 -1.56 16.77 7.26
CA ILE A 199 -0.15 16.62 7.66
C ILE A 199 0.37 17.94 8.25
N ARG A 200 0.15 19.08 7.59
CA ARG A 200 0.55 20.40 8.12
C ARG A 200 -0.11 20.69 9.47
N TRP A 201 -1.38 20.36 9.63
CA TRP A 201 -2.09 20.52 10.89
C TRP A 201 -1.51 19.63 12.00
N SER A 202 -1.20 18.36 11.69
CA SER A 202 -0.59 17.42 12.64
C SER A 202 0.77 17.89 13.16
N TRP A 203 1.46 18.68 12.35
CA TRP A 203 2.76 19.27 12.63
C TRP A 203 2.71 20.55 13.44
N SER A 204 1.61 21.29 13.39
CA SER A 204 1.40 22.49 14.21
C SER A 204 0.76 22.18 15.57
N HIS A 205 0.27 20.95 15.75
CA HIS A 205 -0.40 20.48 16.98
C HIS A 205 0.31 19.29 17.62
N SER A 206 1.52 18.95 17.17
CA SER A 206 2.43 18.13 17.96
C SER A 206 3.05 19.01 19.04
N GLU A 207 2.35 19.18 20.17
CA GLU A 207 2.88 19.87 21.34
C GLU A 207 4.06 19.11 21.97
N GLY A 208 4.93 19.89 22.62
CA GLY A 208 6.21 19.46 23.16
C GLY A 208 6.13 18.40 24.26
N ASN A 209 7.23 17.68 24.36
CA ASN A 209 7.64 16.84 25.49
C ASN A 209 9.18 16.91 25.44
N SER A 210 9.95 17.53 26.35
CA SER A 210 9.67 17.98 27.72
C SER A 210 10.78 18.99 28.10
N GLU A 211 10.45 20.23 28.47
CA GLU A 211 11.24 20.87 29.54
C GLU A 211 10.73 20.27 30.85
N VAL A 212 11.51 19.37 31.44
CA VAL A 212 11.34 19.01 32.84
C VAL A 212 11.61 20.30 33.63
N PRO A 213 10.67 20.84 34.43
CA PRO A 213 11.04 21.88 35.36
C PRO A 213 12.04 21.25 36.32
N SER A 214 13.29 21.68 36.28
CA SER A 214 14.24 21.34 37.33
C SER A 214 13.65 21.83 38.64
N SER A 215 13.18 20.92 39.49
CA SER A 215 12.88 21.22 40.88
C SER A 215 14.21 21.44 41.60
N ASN A 216 14.83 22.60 41.39
CA ASN A 216 15.95 23.09 42.18
C ASN A 216 15.46 24.27 43.02
N GLY A 217 15.35 24.01 44.32
CA GLY A 217 15.50 25.03 45.36
C GLY A 217 14.20 25.63 45.89
N LEU A 218 13.60 24.97 46.88
CA LEU A 218 12.95 25.70 47.96
C LEU A 218 14.03 26.53 48.69
N PRO A 219 13.86 27.85 48.88
CA PRO A 219 14.69 28.58 49.83
C PRO A 219 14.32 28.16 51.24
N LEU A 220 15.33 27.71 51.99
CA LEU A 220 15.31 27.71 53.45
C LEU A 220 15.38 29.17 53.96
N GLY A 221 14.60 29.47 55.01
CA GLY A 221 14.73 30.67 55.83
C GLY A 221 13.54 31.62 55.74
N GLN A 222 13.02 32.22 56.81
CA GLN A 222 13.32 32.19 58.24
C GLN A 222 12.05 32.67 58.95
#